data_AF-A0A3M0WT92-F1
#
_entry.id   AF-A0A3M0WT92-F1
#
_cell.length_a   1.000
_cell.length_b   1.000
_cell.length_c   1.000
_cell.angle_alpha   90.00
_cell.angle_beta   90.00
_cell.angle_gamma   90.00
#
_symmetry.space_group_name_H-M   'P 1'
#
loop_
_entity.id
_entity.type
_entity.pdbx_description
1 polymer ?
#
loop_
_entity_poly.entity_id
_entity_poly.type
_entity_poly.pdbx_seq_one_letter_code
_entity_poly.pdbx_strand_id
1 'polypeptide(L)'
;MRHTFSHHAYSFPYTAVENNPVYHRAASGTLRKLFNSRILRARQWAAAPRERDLDAEGKTAVFVPIPTEHDGGTEVHTLADLQSGTHHFLLRQGSSTALSLPDGCVDAIVTDPPYYDSVQYSDLAAFFRVWLRLLLPDAARWEYDGSQSAVDPHKLDRESRYRELLGGVFVECARVLKENGRFVFTFHHWNPKAWAALTLALKQAGFRLVNRYVVYSENPVSVHIANMKALLHDAVLVFAPEGAGVDRQWERPLAIDQTDSEAFCRDCGTLLGALLAENAPDEHITQIWRQMLRTS
;
A
#
# COMPACT_ATOMS: atom_id res chain seq x y z
N MET A 1 -18.41 -16.44 -18.04
CA MET A 1 -17.15 -16.77 -17.33
C MET A 1 -16.68 -15.61 -16.49
N ARG A 2 -16.20 -15.93 -15.29
CA ARG A 2 -15.48 -15.04 -14.40
C ARG A 2 -14.04 -15.54 -14.32
N HIS A 3 -13.06 -14.64 -14.40
CA HIS A 3 -11.66 -15.02 -14.23
C HIS A 3 -11.38 -15.33 -12.75
N THR A 4 -10.31 -16.09 -12.45
CA THR A 4 -9.94 -16.52 -11.09
C THR A 4 -9.89 -15.36 -10.07
N PHE A 5 -9.52 -14.16 -10.53
CA PHE A 5 -9.44 -12.94 -9.71
C PHE A 5 -10.61 -11.99 -9.89
N SER A 6 -11.79 -12.48 -10.30
CA SER A 6 -12.97 -11.61 -10.48
C SER A 6 -13.55 -11.13 -9.15
N HIS A 7 -13.23 -11.84 -8.09
CA HIS A 7 -13.46 -11.46 -6.70
C HIS A 7 -12.10 -11.06 -6.11
N HIS A 8 -12.08 -10.16 -5.12
CA HIS A 8 -10.89 -9.85 -4.32
C HIS A 8 -10.51 -11.03 -3.39
N ALA A 9 -10.49 -12.24 -3.93
CA ALA A 9 -10.24 -13.49 -3.24
C ALA A 9 -9.62 -14.50 -4.21
N TYR A 10 -8.72 -15.33 -3.70
CA TYR A 10 -8.18 -16.46 -4.44
C TYR A 10 -9.12 -17.67 -4.29
N SER A 11 -10.23 -17.67 -5.04
CA SER A 11 -11.17 -18.78 -5.04
C SER A 11 -11.04 -19.61 -6.33
N PHE A 12 -10.80 -20.91 -6.17
CA PHE A 12 -10.87 -21.84 -7.28
C PHE A 12 -12.33 -22.20 -7.56
N PRO A 13 -12.86 -21.90 -8.75
CA PRO A 13 -14.20 -22.35 -9.10
C PRO A 13 -14.20 -23.88 -9.20
N TYR A 14 -15.21 -24.52 -8.60
CA TYR A 14 -15.41 -25.98 -8.67
C TYR A 14 -15.60 -26.45 -10.13
N THR A 15 -16.20 -25.61 -10.96
CA THR A 15 -16.32 -25.80 -12.41
C THR A 15 -15.80 -24.56 -13.13
N ALA A 16 -14.67 -24.71 -13.82
CA ALA A 16 -14.16 -23.70 -14.73
C ALA A 16 -14.74 -23.94 -16.14
N VAL A 17 -15.14 -22.86 -16.81
CA VAL A 17 -15.47 -22.90 -18.24
C VAL A 17 -14.34 -22.17 -18.96
N GLU A 18 -13.84 -22.75 -20.04
CA GLU A 18 -12.78 -22.17 -20.86
C GLU A 18 -13.27 -20.93 -21.59
N ASN A 19 -12.41 -19.90 -21.66
CA ASN A 19 -12.67 -18.71 -22.47
C ASN A 19 -12.96 -19.11 -23.92
N ASN A 20 -13.87 -18.41 -24.61
CA ASN A 20 -14.03 -18.59 -26.04
C ASN A 20 -13.10 -17.60 -26.77
N PRO A 21 -11.94 -18.04 -27.28
CA PRO A 21 -10.96 -17.15 -27.90
C PRO A 21 -11.40 -16.66 -29.28
N VAL A 22 -12.29 -17.37 -29.96
CA VAL A 22 -12.67 -17.13 -31.37
C VAL A 22 -13.97 -16.34 -31.52
N TYR A 23 -14.70 -16.10 -30.43
CA TYR A 23 -15.96 -15.36 -30.52
C TYR A 23 -15.71 -13.89 -30.85
N HIS A 24 -16.23 -13.45 -32.00
CA HIS A 24 -15.93 -12.15 -32.56
C HIS A 24 -16.55 -10.96 -31.80
N ARG A 25 -17.60 -11.13 -30.99
CA ARG A 25 -18.23 -10.00 -30.26
C ARG A 25 -17.71 -9.86 -28.83
N ALA A 26 -17.72 -8.65 -28.30
CA ALA A 26 -17.44 -8.41 -26.89
C ALA A 26 -18.63 -8.86 -26.02
N ALA A 27 -18.71 -10.17 -25.75
CA ALA A 27 -19.73 -10.78 -24.90
C ALA A 27 -19.14 -11.22 -23.54
N SER A 28 -20.02 -11.48 -22.57
CA SER A 28 -19.61 -11.91 -21.22
C SER A 28 -18.74 -13.17 -21.28
N GLY A 29 -17.54 -13.12 -20.69
CA GLY A 29 -16.62 -14.26 -20.65
C GLY A 29 -15.79 -14.50 -21.91
N THR A 30 -15.77 -13.58 -22.88
CA THR A 30 -14.93 -13.68 -24.09
C THR A 30 -13.57 -13.02 -23.90
N LEU A 31 -12.55 -13.51 -24.61
CA LEU A 31 -11.20 -12.91 -24.62
C LEU A 31 -11.26 -11.46 -25.10
N ARG A 32 -12.04 -11.18 -26.15
CA ARG A 32 -12.22 -9.83 -26.69
C ARG A 32 -12.79 -8.85 -25.65
N LYS A 33 -13.77 -9.27 -24.84
CA LYS A 33 -14.30 -8.43 -23.75
C LYS A 33 -13.22 -8.13 -22.71
N LEU A 34 -12.49 -9.15 -22.24
CA LEU A 34 -11.44 -9.00 -21.23
C LEU A 34 -10.29 -8.12 -21.72
N PHE A 35 -9.81 -8.34 -22.95
CA PHE A 35 -8.78 -7.54 -23.57
C PHE A 35 -9.20 -6.07 -23.65
N ASN A 36 -10.39 -5.78 -24.17
CA ASN A 36 -10.87 -4.40 -24.29
C ASN A 36 -11.08 -3.71 -22.94
N SER A 37 -11.72 -4.39 -21.98
CA SER A 37 -12.09 -3.75 -20.72
C SER A 37 -10.96 -3.63 -19.71
N ARG A 38 -9.89 -4.44 -19.84
CA ARG A 38 -8.75 -4.45 -18.91
C ARG A 38 -7.46 -3.95 -19.56
N ILE A 39 -7.05 -4.55 -20.68
CA ILE A 39 -5.75 -4.25 -21.31
C ILE A 39 -5.82 -2.97 -22.13
N LEU A 40 -6.73 -2.90 -23.11
CA LEU A 40 -6.84 -1.74 -23.99
C LEU A 40 -7.20 -0.47 -23.20
N ARG A 41 -8.18 -0.55 -22.29
CA ARG A 41 -8.56 0.57 -21.43
C ARG A 41 -7.40 1.07 -20.56
N ALA A 42 -6.61 0.17 -19.98
CA ALA A 42 -5.43 0.56 -19.20
C ALA A 42 -4.37 1.22 -20.08
N ARG A 43 -4.09 0.69 -21.28
CA ARG A 43 -3.14 1.29 -22.23
C ARG A 43 -3.60 2.66 -22.73
N GLN A 44 -4.90 2.85 -22.94
CA GLN A 44 -5.47 4.15 -23.30
C GLN A 44 -5.31 5.18 -22.18
N TRP A 45 -5.58 4.77 -20.92
CA TRP A 45 -5.32 5.64 -19.77
C TRP A 45 -3.83 5.93 -19.62
N ALA A 46 -2.97 4.94 -19.78
CA ALA A 46 -1.52 5.13 -19.68
C ALA A 46 -0.98 6.11 -20.73
N ALA A 47 -1.52 6.10 -21.94
CA ALA A 47 -1.14 7.04 -23.00
C ALA A 47 -1.69 8.46 -22.81
N ALA A 48 -2.75 8.62 -22.01
CA ALA A 48 -3.37 9.91 -21.72
C ALA A 48 -4.05 9.87 -20.34
N PRO A 49 -3.25 9.97 -19.25
CA PRO A 49 -3.76 9.87 -17.89
C PRO A 49 -4.81 10.94 -17.62
N ARG A 50 -5.82 10.55 -16.84
CA ARG A 50 -6.88 11.44 -16.39
C ARG A 50 -7.03 11.29 -14.89
N GLU A 51 -7.18 12.40 -14.20
CA GLU A 51 -7.47 12.46 -12.78
C GLU A 51 -8.92 12.85 -12.53
N ARG A 52 -9.40 12.54 -11.32
CA ARG A 52 -10.73 12.87 -10.87
C ARG A 52 -10.74 14.30 -10.33
N ASP A 53 -11.51 15.16 -10.98
CA ASP A 53 -11.85 16.49 -10.49
C ASP A 53 -13.25 16.43 -9.87
N LEU A 54 -13.33 16.80 -8.60
CA LEU A 54 -14.56 16.72 -7.80
C LEU A 54 -15.27 18.08 -7.82
N ASP A 55 -16.59 18.07 -7.82
CA ASP A 55 -17.35 19.28 -7.56
C ASP A 55 -17.07 19.84 -6.14
N ALA A 56 -17.49 21.08 -5.88
CA ALA A 56 -17.24 21.77 -4.61
C ALA A 56 -17.80 20.99 -3.40
N GLU A 57 -18.84 20.18 -3.62
CA GLU A 57 -19.50 19.35 -2.62
C GLU A 57 -18.91 17.92 -2.50
N GLY A 58 -17.94 17.54 -3.35
CA GLY A 58 -17.33 16.22 -3.39
C GLY A 58 -18.26 15.07 -3.83
N LYS A 59 -19.40 15.39 -4.44
CA LYS A 59 -20.47 14.42 -4.79
C LYS A 59 -20.33 13.86 -6.19
N THR A 60 -19.93 14.69 -7.14
CA THR A 60 -19.74 14.28 -8.53
C THR A 60 -18.29 14.44 -8.95
N ALA A 61 -17.91 13.62 -9.93
CA ALA A 61 -16.55 13.44 -10.38
C ALA A 61 -16.53 13.55 -11.90
N VAL A 62 -15.80 14.52 -12.43
CA VAL A 62 -15.41 14.54 -13.85
C VAL A 62 -13.96 14.08 -13.97
N PHE A 63 -13.64 13.42 -15.07
CA PHE A 63 -12.26 12.99 -15.32
C PHE A 63 -11.58 13.98 -16.25
N VAL A 64 -10.59 14.71 -15.75
CA VAL A 64 -9.85 15.72 -16.51
C VAL A 64 -8.51 15.15 -16.94
N PRO A 65 -8.03 15.45 -18.17
CA PRO A 65 -6.69 15.03 -18.59
C PRO A 65 -5.64 15.70 -17.73
N ILE A 66 -4.56 14.97 -17.42
CA ILE A 66 -3.38 15.55 -16.80
C ILE A 66 -2.45 15.97 -17.95
N PRO A 67 -2.28 17.28 -18.24
CA PRO A 67 -1.53 17.71 -19.42
C PRO A 67 -0.10 17.19 -19.37
N THR A 68 0.44 16.79 -20.52
CA THR A 68 1.82 16.30 -20.72
C THR A 68 2.21 14.99 -20.03
N GLU A 69 1.38 14.47 -19.13
CA GLU A 69 1.61 13.20 -18.44
C GLU A 69 1.34 11.98 -19.34
N HIS A 70 2.11 10.92 -19.08
CA HIS A 70 1.85 9.58 -19.57
C HIS A 70 2.44 8.55 -18.60
N ASP A 71 1.75 7.43 -18.41
CA ASP A 71 2.23 6.29 -17.63
C ASP A 71 3.10 5.41 -18.54
N GLY A 72 4.35 5.84 -18.67
CA GLY A 72 5.39 5.19 -19.44
C GLY A 72 6.72 5.92 -19.28
N GLY A 73 7.79 5.25 -19.69
CA GLY A 73 9.11 5.83 -19.61
C GLY A 73 10.18 4.95 -20.25
N THR A 74 11.42 5.41 -20.14
CA THR A 74 12.59 4.64 -20.55
C THR A 74 13.19 3.96 -19.32
N GLU A 75 13.33 2.63 -19.36
CA GLU A 75 14.05 1.93 -18.32
C GLU A 75 15.52 2.33 -18.34
N VAL A 76 16.06 2.67 -17.18
CA VAL A 76 17.47 2.92 -16.97
C VAL A 76 18.00 1.99 -15.89
N HIS A 77 19.32 1.83 -15.83
CA HIS A 77 19.95 0.86 -14.93
C HIS A 77 20.87 1.50 -13.87
N THR A 78 21.06 2.82 -13.94
CA THR A 78 21.85 3.57 -12.97
C THR A 78 21.08 4.77 -12.43
N LEU A 79 21.46 5.24 -11.24
CA LEU A 79 20.89 6.46 -10.67
C LEU A 79 21.30 7.71 -11.44
N ALA A 80 22.51 7.73 -12.02
CA ALA A 80 22.95 8.85 -12.84
C ALA A 80 22.05 9.02 -14.06
N ASP A 81 21.73 7.92 -14.76
CA ASP A 81 20.82 7.94 -15.90
C ASP A 81 19.41 8.34 -15.47
N LEU A 82 18.93 7.85 -14.32
CA LEU A 82 17.62 8.21 -13.76
C LEU A 82 17.50 9.72 -13.51
N GLN A 83 18.58 10.37 -13.06
CA GLN A 83 18.62 11.80 -12.77
C GLN A 83 18.86 12.67 -14.02
N SER A 84 19.38 12.08 -15.11
CA SER A 84 19.80 12.82 -16.31
C SER A 84 18.66 13.21 -17.27
N GLY A 85 17.44 12.71 -17.05
CA GLY A 85 16.32 12.89 -17.97
C GLY A 85 14.96 12.86 -17.28
N THR A 86 13.92 13.08 -18.07
CA THR A 86 12.52 13.00 -17.66
C THR A 86 11.92 11.68 -18.11
N HIS A 87 10.95 11.13 -17.37
CA HIS A 87 10.31 9.85 -17.69
C HIS A 87 11.30 8.68 -17.79
N HIS A 88 12.36 8.69 -16.99
CA HIS A 88 13.19 7.53 -16.76
C HIS A 88 12.67 6.75 -15.55
N PHE A 89 12.75 5.42 -15.59
CA PHE A 89 12.41 4.59 -14.44
C PHE A 89 13.49 3.53 -14.20
N LEU A 90 13.68 3.18 -12.93
CA LEU A 90 14.63 2.15 -12.51
C LEU A 90 13.86 1.05 -11.80
N LEU A 91 13.85 -0.16 -12.38
CA LEU A 91 13.24 -1.33 -11.77
C LEU A 91 14.30 -2.12 -10.99
N ARG A 92 14.02 -2.44 -9.73
CA ARG A 92 14.93 -3.24 -8.89
C ARG A 92 14.18 -4.33 -8.15
N GLN A 93 14.77 -5.53 -8.17
CA GLN A 93 14.31 -6.66 -7.36
C GLN A 93 15.24 -6.85 -6.16
N GLY A 94 14.74 -6.63 -4.95
CA GLY A 94 15.50 -6.77 -3.71
C GLY A 94 14.61 -6.68 -2.47
N SER A 95 15.23 -6.73 -1.29
CA SER A 95 14.53 -6.47 -0.03
C SER A 95 14.38 -4.97 0.19
N SER A 96 13.19 -4.53 0.60
CA SER A 96 12.97 -3.13 1.01
C SER A 96 13.66 -2.77 2.33
N THR A 97 14.22 -3.74 3.05
CA THR A 97 15.07 -3.49 4.24
C THR A 97 16.51 -3.10 3.87
N ALA A 98 16.90 -3.22 2.60
CA ALA A 98 18.24 -2.93 2.11
C ALA A 98 18.21 -2.54 0.63
N LEU A 99 17.96 -1.27 0.37
CA LEU A 99 17.97 -0.65 -0.94
C LEU A 99 19.41 -0.29 -1.30
N SER A 100 19.91 -0.75 -2.44
CA SER A 100 21.19 -0.26 -2.99
C SER A 100 21.00 1.13 -3.61
N LEU A 101 20.67 2.10 -2.78
CA LEU A 101 20.48 3.52 -3.08
C LEU A 101 21.32 4.32 -2.08
N PRO A 102 21.92 5.46 -2.47
CA PRO A 102 22.59 6.36 -1.54
C PRO A 102 21.64 6.95 -0.49
N ASP A 103 22.23 7.43 0.61
CA ASP A 103 21.50 8.20 1.62
C ASP A 103 20.94 9.48 1.00
N GLY A 104 19.75 9.91 1.44
CA GLY A 104 19.16 11.20 1.05
C GLY A 104 19.02 11.42 -0.46
N CYS A 105 18.79 10.38 -1.26
CA CYS A 105 18.69 10.51 -2.71
C CYS A 105 17.26 10.63 -3.25
N VAL A 106 16.23 10.33 -2.43
CA VAL A 106 14.82 10.27 -2.84
C VAL A 106 14.02 11.44 -2.25
N ASP A 107 13.21 12.10 -3.08
CA ASP A 107 12.33 13.20 -2.67
C ASP A 107 11.02 12.71 -2.01
N ALA A 108 10.46 11.61 -2.50
CA ALA A 108 9.25 11.03 -1.95
C ALA A 108 9.25 9.51 -2.04
N ILE A 109 8.76 8.86 -1.00
CA ILE A 109 8.51 7.42 -0.95
C ILE A 109 7.00 7.24 -0.84
N VAL A 110 6.41 6.51 -1.78
CA VAL A 110 4.99 6.13 -1.76
C VAL A 110 4.92 4.61 -1.77
N THR A 111 4.30 4.01 -0.76
CA THR A 111 4.25 2.55 -0.62
C THR A 111 2.97 2.08 0.06
N ASP A 112 2.64 0.81 -0.07
CA ASP A 112 1.57 0.12 0.65
C ASP A 112 2.15 -1.16 1.25
N PRO A 113 2.80 -1.08 2.43
CA PRO A 113 3.48 -2.23 2.98
C PRO A 113 2.46 -3.23 3.54
N PRO A 114 2.75 -4.54 3.50
CA PRO A 114 1.80 -5.56 3.95
C PRO A 114 1.56 -5.41 5.46
N TYR A 115 0.31 -5.41 5.94
CA TYR A 115 0.00 -5.22 7.35
C TYR A 115 -0.69 -6.43 8.01
N TYR A 116 -0.03 -6.98 9.05
CA TYR A 116 -0.56 -8.01 9.96
C TYR A 116 -1.09 -9.26 9.21
N ASP A 117 -1.87 -10.13 9.88
CA ASP A 117 -2.48 -11.41 9.40
C ASP A 117 -3.33 -11.33 8.11
N SER A 118 -3.27 -10.20 7.41
CA SER A 118 -4.02 -9.86 6.21
C SER A 118 -3.30 -10.38 4.96
N VAL A 119 -3.82 -11.50 4.45
CA VAL A 119 -3.61 -12.05 3.10
C VAL A 119 -2.36 -12.91 2.92
N GLN A 120 -2.61 -14.10 2.37
CA GLN A 120 -1.62 -15.04 1.81
C GLN A 120 -0.95 -14.45 0.54
N TYR A 121 -0.33 -13.27 0.64
CA TYR A 121 0.34 -12.61 -0.49
C TYR A 121 1.42 -13.52 -1.10
N SER A 122 2.08 -14.33 -0.27
CA SER A 122 3.05 -15.34 -0.72
C SER A 122 2.42 -16.35 -1.68
N ASP A 123 1.27 -16.90 -1.32
CA ASP A 123 0.60 -17.97 -2.08
C ASP A 123 -0.01 -17.40 -3.36
N LEU A 124 -0.60 -16.20 -3.26
CA LEU A 124 -1.12 -15.47 -4.41
C LEU A 124 0.02 -15.11 -5.40
N ALA A 125 1.14 -14.60 -4.90
CA ALA A 125 2.29 -14.27 -5.73
C ALA A 125 2.90 -15.52 -6.39
N ALA A 126 2.90 -16.66 -5.69
CA ALA A 126 3.38 -17.94 -6.25
C ALA A 126 2.61 -18.33 -7.52
N PHE A 127 1.28 -18.14 -7.54
CA PHE A 127 0.46 -18.40 -8.73
C PHE A 127 0.93 -17.59 -9.94
N PHE A 128 1.14 -16.28 -9.80
CA PHE A 128 1.58 -15.42 -10.90
C PHE A 128 3.02 -15.70 -11.32
N ARG A 129 3.90 -16.01 -10.37
CA ARG A 129 5.32 -16.28 -10.62
C ARG A 129 5.56 -17.42 -11.60
N VAL A 130 4.75 -18.49 -11.54
CA VAL A 130 4.87 -19.63 -12.48
C VAL A 130 4.73 -19.15 -13.93
N TRP A 131 3.71 -18.33 -14.20
CA TRP A 131 3.46 -17.80 -15.54
C TRP A 131 4.48 -16.74 -15.95
N LEU A 132 4.83 -15.83 -15.04
CA LEU A 132 5.80 -14.78 -15.33
C LEU A 132 7.19 -15.35 -15.63
N ARG A 133 7.62 -16.40 -14.92
CA ARG A 133 8.88 -17.10 -15.21
C ARG A 133 8.91 -17.70 -16.61
N LEU A 134 7.79 -18.27 -17.06
CA LEU A 134 7.69 -18.88 -18.39
C LEU A 134 7.65 -17.83 -19.52
N LEU A 135 6.94 -16.72 -19.28
CA LEU A 135 6.73 -15.69 -20.29
C LEU A 135 7.88 -14.67 -20.35
N LEU A 136 8.59 -14.47 -19.24
CA LEU A 136 9.63 -13.45 -19.08
C LEU A 136 10.87 -14.05 -18.38
N PRO A 137 11.49 -15.10 -18.93
CA PRO A 137 12.54 -15.87 -18.23
C PRO A 137 13.73 -15.00 -17.79
N ASP A 138 14.03 -13.92 -18.50
CA ASP A 138 15.19 -13.06 -18.23
C ASP A 138 14.83 -11.74 -17.51
N ALA A 139 13.54 -11.50 -17.22
CA ALA A 139 13.09 -10.21 -16.67
C ALA A 139 13.26 -10.08 -15.14
N ALA A 140 13.52 -11.18 -14.44
CA ALA A 140 13.72 -11.18 -13.00
C ALA A 140 14.55 -12.38 -12.54
N ARG A 141 15.06 -12.32 -11.31
CA ARG A 141 15.59 -13.51 -10.62
C ARG A 141 14.40 -14.32 -10.12
N TRP A 142 14.12 -15.43 -10.80
CA TRP A 142 12.98 -16.29 -10.48
C TRP A 142 13.21 -17.22 -9.29
N GLU A 143 14.47 -17.39 -8.88
CA GLU A 143 14.84 -18.08 -7.65
C GLU A 143 14.26 -17.34 -6.44
N TYR A 144 13.57 -18.07 -5.57
CA TYR A 144 12.86 -17.50 -4.44
C TYR A 144 13.06 -18.34 -3.20
N ASP A 145 13.55 -17.70 -2.14
CA ASP A 145 13.58 -18.26 -0.81
C ASP A 145 12.36 -17.75 -0.03
N GLY A 146 11.36 -18.62 0.14
CA GLY A 146 10.13 -18.30 0.88
C GLY A 146 10.37 -17.91 2.34
N SER A 147 11.52 -18.30 2.92
CA SER A 147 11.86 -17.97 4.30
C SER A 147 12.20 -16.49 4.50
N GLN A 148 12.51 -15.76 3.43
CA GLN A 148 12.80 -14.32 3.43
C GLN A 148 11.55 -13.46 3.23
N SER A 149 10.38 -14.07 3.01
CA SER A 149 9.10 -13.35 2.94
C SER A 149 8.76 -12.68 4.27
N ALA A 150 8.18 -11.48 4.21
CA ALA A 150 7.60 -10.81 5.38
C ALA A 150 6.45 -11.62 6.00
N VAL A 151 5.82 -12.49 5.21
CA VAL A 151 4.72 -13.38 5.61
C VAL A 151 5.18 -14.81 5.36
N ASP A 152 5.92 -15.39 6.32
CA ASP A 152 6.26 -16.82 6.34
C ASP A 152 5.27 -17.53 7.29
N PRO A 153 4.37 -18.39 6.79
CA PRO A 153 3.36 -19.05 7.61
C PRO A 153 3.93 -20.11 8.57
N HIS A 154 5.21 -20.51 8.43
CA HIS A 154 5.78 -21.67 9.14
C HIS A 154 6.60 -21.36 10.41
N LYS A 155 6.73 -20.09 10.82
CA LYS A 155 7.52 -19.72 12.02
C LYS A 155 6.64 -19.35 13.22
N LEU A 156 7.08 -19.79 14.42
CA LEU A 156 6.35 -19.66 15.70
C LEU A 156 6.27 -18.23 16.26
N ASP A 157 7.07 -17.28 15.75
CA ASP A 157 7.13 -15.89 16.20
C ASP A 157 6.89 -14.88 15.06
N ARG A 158 5.66 -14.88 14.53
CA ARG A 158 5.25 -14.05 13.39
C ARG A 158 5.21 -12.55 13.73
N GLU A 159 4.74 -12.21 14.93
CA GLU A 159 4.50 -10.81 15.32
C GLU A 159 5.82 -10.05 15.52
N SER A 160 6.79 -10.64 16.22
CA SER A 160 8.08 -9.98 16.50
C SER A 160 8.89 -9.81 15.22
N ARG A 161 8.96 -10.85 14.38
CA ARG A 161 9.67 -10.78 13.09
C ARG A 161 9.03 -9.79 12.12
N TYR A 162 7.70 -9.75 12.07
CA TYR A 162 6.98 -8.78 11.25
C TYR A 162 7.31 -7.34 11.67
N ARG A 163 7.31 -7.07 12.98
CA ARG A 163 7.70 -5.76 13.53
C ARG A 163 9.13 -5.39 13.20
N GLU A 164 10.06 -6.34 13.34
CA GLU A 164 11.47 -6.15 13.01
C GLU A 164 11.67 -5.84 11.53
N LEU A 165 11.02 -6.59 10.64
CA LEU A 165 11.08 -6.37 9.20
C LEU A 165 10.49 -5.02 8.80
N LEU A 166 9.29 -4.69 9.28
CA LEU A 166 8.65 -3.41 8.98
C LEU A 166 9.47 -2.23 9.52
N GLY A 167 9.97 -2.34 10.75
CA GLY A 167 10.88 -1.35 11.33
C GLY A 167 12.15 -1.18 10.49
N GLY A 168 12.75 -2.28 10.03
CA GLY A 168 13.90 -2.25 9.13
C GLY A 168 13.59 -1.58 7.79
N VAL A 169 12.41 -1.81 7.21
CA VAL A 169 11.96 -1.11 5.99
C VAL A 169 11.84 0.39 6.26
N PHE A 170 11.24 0.80 7.38
CA PHE A 170 11.07 2.22 7.67
C PHE A 170 12.39 2.93 7.97
N VAL A 171 13.32 2.28 8.68
CA VAL A 171 14.69 2.80 8.87
C VAL A 171 15.38 2.98 7.53
N GLU A 172 15.25 2.02 6.62
CA GLU A 172 15.82 2.11 5.28
C GLU A 172 15.17 3.21 4.44
N CYS A 173 13.84 3.38 4.55
CA CYS A 173 13.14 4.51 3.96
C CYS A 173 13.66 5.84 4.50
N ALA A 174 13.86 5.98 5.80
CA ALA A 174 14.40 7.20 6.41
C ALA A 174 15.82 7.50 5.90
N ARG A 175 16.67 6.49 5.73
CA ARG A 175 18.04 6.64 5.21
C ARG A 175 18.06 7.21 3.79
N VAL A 176 17.25 6.69 2.88
CA VAL A 176 17.27 7.10 1.45
C VAL A 176 16.48 8.38 1.19
N LEU A 177 15.58 8.77 2.10
CA LEU A 177 14.74 9.96 1.96
C LEU A 177 15.54 11.23 2.28
N LYS A 178 15.38 12.27 1.47
CA LYS A 178 15.96 13.59 1.74
C LYS A 178 15.36 14.21 3.01
N GLU A 179 16.09 15.12 3.65
CA GLU A 179 15.62 15.85 4.85
C GLU A 179 14.27 16.53 4.64
N ASN A 180 14.04 17.10 3.45
CA ASN A 180 12.77 17.74 3.08
C ASN A 180 11.77 16.80 2.41
N GLY A 181 12.08 15.51 2.30
CA GLY A 181 11.28 14.52 1.59
C GLY A 181 10.01 14.10 2.32
N ARG A 182 9.16 13.32 1.64
CA ARG A 182 7.92 12.79 2.22
C ARG A 182 7.84 11.28 2.12
N PHE A 183 7.46 10.64 3.22
CA PHE A 183 7.13 9.22 3.26
C PHE A 183 5.62 9.07 3.39
N VAL A 184 4.99 8.42 2.41
CA VAL A 184 3.54 8.29 2.30
C VAL A 184 3.18 6.81 2.17
N PHE A 185 2.23 6.36 2.98
CA PHE A 185 1.65 5.04 2.80
C PHE A 185 0.20 4.97 3.25
N THR A 186 -0.51 3.98 2.70
CA THR A 186 -1.85 3.58 3.13
C THR A 186 -1.76 2.61 4.30
N PHE A 187 -2.67 2.76 5.27
CA PHE A 187 -2.82 1.83 6.39
C PHE A 187 -4.30 1.55 6.64
N HIS A 188 -4.62 0.27 6.79
CA HIS A 188 -5.99 -0.19 6.92
C HIS A 188 -6.04 -1.41 7.84
N HIS A 189 -6.30 -1.22 9.14
CA HIS A 189 -6.37 -2.34 10.07
C HIS A 189 -7.23 -2.04 11.30
N TRP A 190 -8.26 -2.87 11.57
CA TRP A 190 -9.08 -2.76 12.78
C TRP A 190 -8.31 -3.09 14.07
N ASN A 191 -7.39 -4.06 14.03
CA ASN A 191 -6.62 -4.44 15.22
C ASN A 191 -5.70 -3.28 15.63
N PRO A 192 -5.93 -2.70 16.80
CA PRO A 192 -5.12 -1.58 17.24
C PRO A 192 -3.69 -1.94 17.66
N LYS A 193 -3.42 -3.22 17.93
CA LYS A 193 -2.02 -3.68 18.13
C LYS A 193 -1.18 -3.38 16.89
N ALA A 194 -1.79 -3.43 15.70
CA ALA A 194 -1.13 -3.05 14.45
C ALA A 194 -0.79 -1.55 14.43
N TRP A 195 -1.68 -0.68 14.91
CA TRP A 195 -1.41 0.76 15.06
C TRP A 195 -0.32 1.07 16.10
N ALA A 196 -0.30 0.35 17.22
CA ALA A 196 0.76 0.46 18.22
C ALA A 196 2.12 0.04 17.63
N ALA A 197 2.17 -1.11 16.96
CA ALA A 197 3.37 -1.60 16.29
C ALA A 197 3.86 -0.62 15.21
N LEU A 198 2.94 -0.07 14.41
CA LEU A 198 3.22 0.96 13.41
C LEU A 198 3.83 2.21 14.06
N THR A 199 3.23 2.70 15.14
CA THR A 199 3.72 3.89 15.88
C THR A 199 5.16 3.68 16.35
N LEU A 200 5.46 2.52 16.93
CA LEU A 200 6.81 2.20 17.41
C LEU A 200 7.82 2.07 16.26
N ALA A 201 7.45 1.44 15.15
CA ALA A 201 8.31 1.32 13.98
C ALA A 201 8.65 2.68 13.36
N LEU A 202 7.67 3.58 13.26
CA LEU A 202 7.86 4.94 12.77
C LEU A 202 8.71 5.79 13.71
N LYS A 203 8.49 5.66 15.02
CA LYS A 203 9.31 6.32 16.04
C LYS A 203 10.77 5.86 15.95
N GLN A 204 11.01 4.56 15.84
CA GLN A 204 12.34 3.99 15.69
C GLN A 204 13.05 4.51 14.43
N ALA A 205 12.32 4.65 13.33
CA ALA A 205 12.83 5.19 12.07
C ALA A 205 12.98 6.73 12.07
N GLY A 206 12.57 7.43 13.13
CA GLY A 206 12.68 8.88 13.24
C GLY A 206 11.73 9.63 12.31
N PHE A 207 10.47 9.19 12.19
CA PHE A 207 9.45 9.90 11.41
C PHE A 207 8.47 10.69 12.28
N ARG A 208 8.03 11.85 11.77
CA ARG A 208 6.92 12.64 12.33
C ARG A 208 5.75 12.72 11.36
N LEU A 209 4.53 12.65 11.90
CA LEU A 209 3.32 12.75 11.09
C LEU A 209 3.06 14.21 10.67
N VAL A 210 3.06 14.45 9.36
CA VAL A 210 2.75 15.74 8.74
C VAL A 210 1.25 15.88 8.48
N ASN A 211 0.63 14.82 7.96
CA ASN A 211 -0.81 14.82 7.70
C ASN A 211 -1.38 13.39 7.69
N ARG A 212 -2.70 13.29 7.83
CA ARG A 212 -3.46 12.07 7.59
C ARG A 212 -4.71 12.42 6.79
N TYR A 213 -5.01 11.61 5.80
CA TYR A 213 -6.28 11.63 5.08
C TYR A 213 -7.00 10.30 5.33
N VAL A 214 -8.32 10.34 5.32
CA VAL A 214 -9.15 9.14 5.39
C VAL A 214 -9.94 9.07 4.11
N VAL A 215 -9.78 7.99 3.37
CA VAL A 215 -10.33 7.84 2.02
C VAL A 215 -11.18 6.58 1.99
N TYR A 216 -12.39 6.68 1.44
CA TYR A 216 -13.23 5.51 1.18
C TYR A 216 -12.56 4.64 0.11
N SER A 217 -12.18 3.41 0.48
CA SER A 217 -11.33 2.53 -0.35
C SER A 217 -12.07 1.30 -0.90
N GLU A 218 -13.28 1.00 -0.41
CA GLU A 218 -14.02 -0.19 -0.80
C GLU A 218 -14.85 -0.04 -2.09
N ASN A 219 -14.92 -1.11 -2.87
CA ASN A 219 -15.79 -1.20 -4.05
C ASN A 219 -17.04 -2.01 -3.68
N PRO A 220 -18.27 -1.45 -3.77
CA PRO A 220 -19.51 -2.07 -3.28
C PRO A 220 -19.97 -3.39 -3.97
N VAL A 221 -19.09 -4.08 -4.72
CA VAL A 221 -19.41 -5.28 -5.50
C VAL A 221 -19.08 -6.59 -4.75
N SER A 222 -18.47 -6.53 -3.56
CA SER A 222 -18.12 -7.72 -2.76
C SER A 222 -19.32 -8.24 -1.97
N VAL A 223 -20.07 -9.15 -2.56
CA VAL A 223 -21.23 -9.86 -1.95
C VAL A 223 -20.88 -10.64 -0.67
N HIS A 224 -19.60 -10.72 -0.28
CA HIS A 224 -19.11 -11.37 0.94
C HIS A 224 -18.98 -10.44 2.16
N ILE A 225 -19.28 -9.14 2.05
CA ILE A 225 -19.05 -8.16 3.12
C ILE A 225 -20.34 -7.80 3.90
N ALA A 226 -21.52 -8.24 3.44
CA ALA A 226 -22.80 -7.83 4.02
C ALA A 226 -23.01 -8.17 5.52
N ASN A 227 -22.16 -9.03 6.11
CA ASN A 227 -22.22 -9.41 7.53
C ASN A 227 -20.88 -9.27 8.29
N MET A 228 -19.83 -8.73 7.65
CA MET A 228 -18.57 -8.45 8.34
C MET A 228 -18.46 -6.94 8.51
N LYS A 229 -18.13 -6.46 9.73
CA LYS A 229 -17.73 -5.07 9.97
C LYS A 229 -16.43 -4.78 9.19
N ALA A 230 -16.49 -4.69 7.87
CA ALA A 230 -15.34 -4.33 7.05
C ALA A 230 -14.96 -2.89 7.37
N LEU A 231 -13.67 -2.64 7.54
CA LEU A 231 -13.17 -1.28 7.54
C LEU A 231 -13.34 -0.80 6.10
N LEU A 232 -14.06 0.29 5.86
CA LEU A 232 -14.39 0.76 4.50
C LEU A 232 -13.46 1.89 4.02
N HIS A 233 -12.58 2.34 4.91
CA HIS A 233 -11.73 3.50 4.69
C HIS A 233 -10.26 3.15 4.95
N ASP A 234 -9.37 3.74 4.16
CA ASP A 234 -7.93 3.70 4.35
C ASP A 234 -7.44 5.00 4.97
N ALA A 235 -6.47 4.89 5.88
CA ALA A 235 -5.70 6.04 6.32
C ALA A 235 -4.51 6.25 5.37
N VAL A 236 -4.48 7.36 4.65
CA VAL A 236 -3.29 7.81 3.91
C VAL A 236 -2.48 8.68 4.86
N LEU A 237 -1.34 8.17 5.31
CA LEU A 237 -0.48 8.82 6.29
C LEU A 237 0.73 9.45 5.60
N VAL A 238 1.00 10.72 5.91
CA VAL A 238 2.10 11.50 5.33
C VAL A 238 3.08 11.86 6.42
N PHE A 239 4.33 11.44 6.27
CA PHE A 239 5.41 11.62 7.22
C PHE A 239 6.56 12.43 6.62
N ALA A 240 7.37 13.01 7.50
CA ALA A 240 8.68 13.56 7.17
C ALA A 240 9.72 13.11 8.22
N PRO A 241 11.01 13.10 7.87
CA PRO A 241 12.07 12.83 8.83
C PRO A 241 12.02 13.77 10.04
N GLU A 242 12.43 13.27 11.20
CA GLU A 242 12.63 14.09 12.38
C GLU A 242 13.72 15.14 12.09
N GLY A 243 13.46 16.40 12.46
CA GLY A 243 14.32 17.54 12.10
C GLY A 243 13.88 18.30 10.84
N ALA A 244 12.94 17.79 10.04
CA ALA A 244 12.42 18.45 8.84
C ALA A 244 11.54 19.70 9.10
N GLY A 245 11.54 20.25 10.33
CA GLY A 245 10.76 21.44 10.68
C GLY A 245 9.24 21.25 10.66
N VAL A 246 8.74 20.06 11.02
CA VAL A 246 7.30 19.79 11.09
C VAL A 246 6.72 20.38 12.38
N ASP A 247 6.06 21.54 12.27
CA ASP A 247 5.43 22.26 13.39
C ASP A 247 4.03 21.76 13.76
N ARG A 248 3.54 20.72 13.11
CA ARG A 248 2.18 20.23 13.34
C ARG A 248 2.04 19.55 14.70
N GLN A 249 1.18 20.11 15.53
CA GLN A 249 0.76 19.49 16.79
C GLN A 249 -0.52 18.69 16.58
N TRP A 250 -0.56 17.50 17.15
CA TRP A 250 -1.69 16.59 17.13
C TRP A 250 -2.27 16.48 18.53
N GLU A 251 -3.49 16.95 18.70
CA GLU A 251 -4.19 16.78 19.98
C GLU A 251 -4.64 15.33 20.13
N ARG A 252 -4.29 14.75 21.28
CA ARG A 252 -4.68 13.39 21.59
C ARG A 252 -6.21 13.29 21.68
N PRO A 253 -6.86 12.35 20.94
CA PRO A 253 -8.30 12.17 21.06
C PRO A 253 -8.68 11.70 22.47
N LEU A 254 -9.93 11.91 22.89
CA LEU A 254 -10.41 11.44 24.20
C LEU A 254 -10.74 9.94 24.19
N ALA A 255 -11.22 9.44 23.06
CA ALA A 255 -11.53 8.03 22.80
C ALA A 255 -11.34 7.75 21.30
N ILE A 256 -11.23 6.48 20.93
CA ILE A 256 -11.22 6.04 19.53
C ILE A 256 -12.62 5.48 19.20
N ASP A 257 -13.30 6.07 18.22
CA ASP A 257 -14.55 5.51 17.71
C ASP A 257 -14.28 4.21 16.94
N GLN A 258 -14.85 3.10 17.37
CA GLN A 258 -14.73 1.79 16.72
C GLN A 258 -16.01 1.35 16.00
N THR A 259 -17.02 2.22 15.94
CA THR A 259 -18.32 1.94 15.34
C THR A 259 -18.40 2.36 13.88
N ASP A 260 -17.62 3.39 13.51
CA ASP A 260 -17.50 3.89 12.15
C ASP A 260 -16.05 3.81 11.66
N SER A 261 -15.87 3.29 10.44
CA SER A 261 -14.55 3.07 9.86
C SER A 261 -13.78 4.35 9.52
N GLU A 262 -14.50 5.42 9.15
CA GLU A 262 -13.87 6.71 8.84
C GLU A 262 -13.34 7.35 10.13
N ALA A 263 -14.20 7.41 11.15
CA ALA A 263 -13.87 7.91 12.48
C ALA A 263 -12.73 7.12 13.11
N PHE A 264 -12.79 5.79 13.03
CA PHE A 264 -11.72 4.92 13.52
C PHE A 264 -10.35 5.25 12.90
N CYS A 265 -10.27 5.32 11.57
CA CYS A 265 -9.01 5.62 10.87
C CYS A 265 -8.50 7.03 11.21
N ARG A 266 -9.42 8.00 11.30
CA ARG A 266 -9.09 9.38 11.68
C ARG A 266 -8.54 9.45 13.10
N ASP A 267 -9.21 8.84 14.07
CA ASP A 267 -8.83 8.89 15.48
C ASP A 267 -7.50 8.18 15.71
N CYS A 268 -7.32 6.99 15.13
CA CYS A 268 -6.06 6.24 15.18
C CYS A 268 -4.91 7.04 14.55
N GLY A 269 -5.10 7.63 13.36
CA GLY A 269 -4.08 8.48 12.76
C GLY A 269 -3.76 9.72 13.59
N THR A 270 -4.75 10.28 14.30
CA THR A 270 -4.54 11.43 15.21
C THR A 270 -3.70 11.03 16.41
N LEU A 271 -4.07 9.93 17.07
CA LEU A 271 -3.34 9.40 18.22
C LEU A 271 -1.90 9.02 17.85
N LEU A 272 -1.72 8.39 16.69
CA LEU A 272 -0.38 8.09 16.15
C LEU A 272 0.45 9.37 16.01
N GLY A 273 -0.12 10.42 15.41
CA GLY A 273 0.57 11.71 15.27
C GLY A 273 0.96 12.34 16.61
N ALA A 274 0.06 12.28 17.60
CA ALA A 274 0.32 12.79 18.95
C ALA A 274 1.47 12.02 19.61
N LEU A 275 1.43 10.69 19.56
CA LEU A 275 2.44 9.83 20.19
C LEU A 275 3.82 9.92 19.53
N LEU A 276 3.90 10.18 18.22
CA LEU A 276 5.18 10.42 17.55
C LEU A 276 5.81 11.76 17.93
N ALA A 277 5.01 12.74 18.36
CA ALA A 277 5.51 14.01 18.85
C ALA A 277 5.97 13.94 20.32
N GLU A 278 5.49 12.93 21.07
CA GLU A 278 5.88 12.67 22.45
C GLU A 278 7.23 11.95 22.52
N ASN A 279 8.18 12.49 23.29
CA ASN A 279 9.41 11.77 23.64
C ASN A 279 9.16 10.79 24.81
N ALA A 280 8.27 9.82 24.59
CA ALA A 280 7.84 8.85 25.60
C ALA A 280 8.48 7.47 25.38
N PRO A 281 8.76 6.67 26.43
CA PRO A 281 9.23 5.30 26.29
C PRO A 281 8.24 4.39 25.52
N ASP A 282 8.75 3.38 24.83
CA ASP A 282 7.93 2.48 23.99
C ASP A 282 6.84 1.73 24.77
N GLU A 283 7.13 1.38 26.02
CA GLU A 283 6.15 0.77 26.93
C GLU A 283 4.98 1.72 27.23
N HIS A 284 5.27 3.01 27.40
CA HIS A 284 4.26 4.04 27.63
C HIS A 284 3.36 4.22 26.41
N ILE A 285 3.95 4.31 25.21
CA ILE A 285 3.21 4.37 23.93
C ILE A 285 2.29 3.15 23.79
N THR A 286 2.81 1.96 24.07
CA THR A 286 2.03 0.72 24.02
C THR A 286 0.88 0.72 25.03
N GLN A 287 1.11 1.22 26.24
CA GLN A 287 0.08 1.34 27.27
C GLN A 287 -1.01 2.34 26.88
N ILE A 288 -0.64 3.48 26.31
CA ILE A 288 -1.57 4.48 25.78
C ILE A 288 -2.49 3.86 24.75
N TRP A 289 -1.93 3.19 23.73
CA TRP A 289 -2.73 2.48 22.74
C TRP A 289 -3.70 1.54 23.44
N ARG A 290 -3.23 0.64 24.32
CA ARG A 290 -4.09 -0.29 25.07
C ARG A 290 -5.22 0.39 25.85
N GLN A 291 -5.00 1.56 26.44
CA GLN A 291 -6.00 2.29 27.23
C GLN A 291 -7.09 2.90 26.34
N MET A 292 -6.70 3.57 25.25
CA MET A 292 -7.60 4.27 24.33
C MET A 292 -8.57 3.34 23.59
N LEU A 293 -8.30 2.03 23.66
CA LEU A 293 -9.04 0.98 22.96
C LEU A 293 -9.88 0.12 23.89
N ARG A 294 -9.70 0.25 25.21
CA ARG A 294 -10.56 -0.37 26.23
C ARG A 294 -11.77 0.50 26.56
N THR A 295 -11.78 1.74 26.09
CA THR A 295 -12.82 2.74 26.37
C THR A 295 -14.02 2.69 25.41
N SER A 296 -14.09 1.66 24.56
CA SER A 296 -15.19 1.36 23.63
C SER A 296 -16.15 0.31 24.16
#